data_AF-A0A1P8EJ57-F1
#
_entry.id   AF-A0A1P8EJ57-F1
#
_cell.length_a   1.000
_cell.length_b   1.000
_cell.length_c   1.000
_cell.angle_alpha   90.00
_cell.angle_beta   90.00
_cell.angle_gamma   90.00
#
_symmetry.space_group_name_H-M   'P 1'
#
loop_
_entity.id
_entity.type
_entity.pdbx_description
1 polymer ?
#
loop_
_entity_poly.entity_id
_entity_poly.type
_entity_poly.pdbx_seq_one_letter_code
_entity_poly.pdbx_strand_id
1 'polypeptide(L)'
;MKYREDTRIMSNQSRNQLPFSVQLKSINDLVQAIIYGSMSENPFNWLVCEGSSEKIYLSDFLSELVESHRLRILPVGGYSEVKKLYNHLSIAFEDFKQEMKGKVFLLCDTDSNLDMNTTNLRQDAQHPNLKYRRLIVNEETENAELVMINSSIAANSSVLEDVLNAETFLKVLEQMEDGNPELTELIDEHKRVEVTENTYYPSALCLRLSIPEKRRLKEFFRKNENHMKVEFAINYIKTVDNKAEIPWINEIRDFFQ
;
A
#
# COMPACT_ATOMS: atom_id res chain seq x y z
N MET A 1 19.11 -22.13 -19.55
CA MET A 1 18.33 -22.40 -18.33
C MET A 1 19.22 -23.14 -17.33
N LYS A 2 19.84 -22.42 -16.39
CA LYS A 2 20.55 -22.87 -15.16
C LYS A 2 21.61 -21.82 -14.78
N TYR A 3 21.17 -20.60 -14.46
CA TYR A 3 22.06 -19.55 -13.93
C TYR A 3 21.36 -18.58 -12.97
N ARG A 4 20.12 -18.91 -12.56
CA ARG A 4 19.31 -18.10 -11.62
C ARG A 4 19.07 -18.78 -10.26
N GLU A 5 19.49 -20.04 -10.08
CA GLU A 5 19.30 -20.76 -8.82
C GLU A 5 20.57 -20.79 -7.94
N ASP A 6 21.77 -20.71 -8.52
CA ASP A 6 23.01 -20.74 -7.73
C ASP A 6 23.32 -19.41 -7.00
N THR A 7 22.64 -18.30 -7.36
CA THR A 7 22.82 -17.00 -6.70
C THR A 7 22.11 -16.85 -5.35
N ARG A 8 21.26 -17.83 -4.95
CA ARG A 8 20.54 -17.77 -3.67
C ARG A 8 21.36 -18.26 -2.46
N ILE A 9 22.50 -18.93 -2.67
CA ILE A 9 23.31 -19.47 -1.56
C ILE A 9 24.41 -18.49 -1.10
N MET A 10 24.66 -17.41 -1.85
CA MET A 10 25.65 -16.38 -1.50
C MET A 10 25.08 -15.12 -0.82
N SER A 11 23.78 -15.10 -0.49
CA SER A 11 23.09 -13.90 0.02
C SER A 11 23.41 -13.53 1.47
N ASN A 12 24.11 -14.38 2.23
CA ASN A 12 24.39 -14.12 3.65
C ASN A 12 25.73 -13.39 3.91
N GLN A 13 26.45 -12.92 2.87
CA GLN A 13 27.77 -12.28 3.05
C GLN A 13 27.93 -10.88 2.43
N SER A 14 26.87 -10.17 2.04
CA SER A 14 27.06 -8.84 1.45
C SER A 14 25.95 -7.86 1.80
N ARG A 15 26.21 -7.02 2.81
CA ARG A 15 25.76 -5.61 2.80
C ARG A 15 26.36 -4.91 1.58
N ASN A 16 25.83 -5.18 0.38
CA ASN A 16 26.18 -4.46 -0.83
C ASN A 16 24.93 -3.76 -1.34
N GLN A 17 24.83 -2.47 -1.02
CA GLN A 17 24.00 -1.55 -1.80
C GLN A 17 24.47 -1.66 -3.26
N LEU A 18 23.55 -1.92 -4.18
CA LEU A 18 23.83 -1.88 -5.61
C LEU A 18 24.53 -0.54 -5.96
N PRO A 19 25.50 -0.53 -6.87
CA PRO A 19 26.17 0.71 -7.26
C PRO A 19 25.14 1.78 -7.66
N PHE A 20 25.34 3.02 -7.22
CA PHE A 20 24.39 4.13 -7.44
C PHE A 20 24.00 4.30 -8.92
N SER A 21 24.94 4.09 -9.85
CA SER A 21 24.69 4.12 -11.29
C SER A 21 23.69 3.06 -11.78
N VAL A 22 23.68 1.87 -11.16
CA VAL A 22 22.74 0.78 -11.46
C VAL A 22 21.35 1.13 -10.92
N GLN A 23 21.27 1.71 -9.72
CA GLN A 23 20.00 2.17 -9.14
C GLN A 23 19.38 3.30 -9.99
N LEU A 24 20.19 4.28 -10.40
CA LEU A 24 19.73 5.41 -11.22
C LEU A 24 19.27 4.94 -12.61
N LYS A 25 19.95 3.97 -13.21
CA LYS A 25 19.51 3.33 -14.45
C LYS A 25 18.18 2.59 -14.25
N SER A 26 18.05 1.83 -13.16
CA SER A 26 16.84 1.06 -12.86
C SER A 26 15.59 1.94 -12.68
N ILE A 27 15.71 3.11 -12.04
CA ILE A 27 14.58 4.02 -11.88
C ILE A 27 14.22 4.71 -13.20
N ASN A 28 15.21 5.10 -14.01
CA ASN A 28 14.95 5.70 -15.32
C ASN A 28 14.29 4.71 -16.28
N ASP A 29 14.77 3.46 -16.31
CA ASP A 29 14.16 2.40 -17.12
C ASP A 29 12.71 2.13 -16.68
N LEU A 30 12.44 2.18 -15.36
CA LEU A 30 11.08 2.04 -14.82
C LEU A 30 10.17 3.21 -15.21
N VAL A 31 10.65 4.45 -15.07
CA VAL A 31 9.91 5.65 -15.48
C VAL A 31 9.57 5.57 -16.97
N GLN A 32 10.55 5.23 -17.81
CA GLN A 32 10.33 5.07 -19.26
C GLN A 32 9.31 3.98 -19.55
N ALA A 33 9.34 2.84 -18.84
CA ALA A 33 8.36 1.78 -19.02
C ALA A 33 6.93 2.21 -18.66
N ILE A 34 6.76 2.95 -17.55
CA ILE A 34 5.47 3.49 -17.13
C ILE A 34 4.94 4.50 -18.15
N ILE A 35 5.78 5.46 -18.55
CA ILE A 35 5.41 6.51 -19.52
C ILE A 35 5.04 5.89 -20.87
N TYR A 36 5.91 5.06 -21.44
CA TYR A 36 5.64 4.39 -22.72
C TYR A 36 4.38 3.52 -22.67
N GLY A 37 4.21 2.76 -21.57
CA GLY A 37 3.01 1.95 -21.35
C GLY A 37 1.73 2.79 -21.29
N SER A 38 1.81 3.99 -20.69
CA SER A 38 0.68 4.90 -20.51
C SER A 38 0.35 5.73 -21.76
N MET A 39 1.28 5.88 -22.72
CA MET A 39 1.06 6.61 -23.98
C MET A 39 0.58 5.72 -25.13
N SER A 40 0.70 4.39 -24.99
CA SER A 40 0.36 3.44 -26.04
C SER A 40 -1.12 3.52 -26.47
N GLU A 41 -1.43 3.01 -27.67
CA GLU A 41 -2.80 3.02 -28.21
C GLU A 41 -3.80 2.33 -27.29
N ASN A 42 -3.37 1.26 -26.62
CA ASN A 42 -4.11 0.58 -25.58
C ASN A 42 -3.28 0.69 -24.27
N PRO A 43 -3.48 1.78 -23.50
CA PRO A 43 -2.58 2.17 -22.42
C PRO A 43 -2.66 1.23 -21.22
N PHE A 44 -1.57 1.17 -20.46
CA PHE A 44 -1.57 0.59 -19.11
C PHE A 44 -1.89 1.66 -18.07
N ASN A 45 -2.68 1.27 -17.08
CA ASN A 45 -2.85 2.02 -15.84
C ASN A 45 -1.90 1.45 -14.77
N TRP A 46 -1.40 2.29 -13.86
CA TRP A 46 -0.43 1.86 -12.86
C TRP A 46 -0.83 2.29 -11.45
N LEU A 47 -0.77 1.35 -10.51
CA LEU A 47 -0.89 1.61 -9.08
C LEU A 47 0.44 1.22 -8.41
N VAL A 48 1.15 2.22 -7.91
CA VAL A 48 2.43 2.05 -7.21
C VAL A 48 2.17 1.99 -5.72
N CYS A 49 2.71 0.98 -5.04
CA CYS A 49 2.64 0.82 -3.59
C CYS A 49 4.03 0.57 -2.99
N GLU A 50 4.17 0.71 -1.68
CA GLU A 50 5.47 0.58 -1.02
C GLU A 50 6.02 -0.83 -1.04
N GLY A 51 5.24 -1.82 -0.59
CA GLY A 51 5.70 -3.19 -0.40
C GLY A 51 4.85 -4.25 -1.08
N SER A 52 5.32 -5.49 -0.96
CA SER A 52 4.70 -6.66 -1.57
C SER A 52 3.44 -7.12 -0.85
N SER A 53 3.31 -6.85 0.47
CA SER A 53 2.08 -7.12 1.23
C SER A 53 0.93 -6.28 0.67
N GLU A 54 1.17 -5.00 0.45
CA GLU A 54 0.17 -4.06 -0.09
C GLU A 54 -0.29 -4.50 -1.48
N LYS A 55 0.65 -4.99 -2.31
CA LYS A 55 0.32 -5.57 -3.62
C LYS A 55 -0.72 -6.68 -3.51
N ILE A 56 -0.65 -7.55 -2.50
CA ILE A 56 -1.58 -8.68 -2.35
C ILE A 56 -3.00 -8.16 -2.16
N TYR A 57 -3.21 -7.25 -1.20
CA TYR A 57 -4.51 -6.63 -0.97
C TYR A 57 -5.03 -5.90 -2.20
N LEU A 58 -4.21 -5.01 -2.77
CA LEU A 58 -4.63 -4.17 -3.90
C LEU A 58 -4.94 -4.99 -5.16
N SER A 59 -4.20 -6.10 -5.39
CA SER A 59 -4.47 -6.99 -6.53
C SER A 59 -5.79 -7.73 -6.40
N ASP A 60 -6.20 -8.02 -5.17
CA ASP A 60 -7.46 -8.72 -4.89
C ASP A 60 -8.66 -7.76 -4.88
N PHE A 61 -8.52 -6.59 -4.24
CA PHE A 61 -9.58 -5.58 -4.13
C PHE A 61 -9.90 -4.84 -5.44
N LEU A 62 -8.93 -4.79 -6.36
CA LEU A 62 -9.06 -4.13 -7.67
C LEU A 62 -8.88 -5.13 -8.83
N SER A 63 -9.13 -6.42 -8.58
CA SER A 63 -8.96 -7.51 -9.55
C SER A 63 -9.73 -7.24 -10.85
N GLU A 64 -10.92 -6.67 -10.75
CA GLU A 64 -11.73 -6.25 -11.89
C GLU A 64 -11.02 -5.22 -12.77
N LEU A 65 -10.28 -4.28 -12.19
CA LEU A 65 -9.52 -3.27 -12.95
C LEU A 65 -8.24 -3.83 -13.56
N VAL A 66 -7.62 -4.82 -12.91
CA VAL A 66 -6.46 -5.54 -13.47
C VAL A 66 -6.84 -6.20 -14.79
N GLU A 67 -8.05 -6.76 -14.86
CA GLU A 67 -8.58 -7.42 -16.06
C GLU A 67 -9.14 -6.42 -17.08
N SER A 68 -10.04 -5.52 -16.64
CA SER A 68 -10.82 -4.67 -17.55
C SER A 68 -10.12 -3.35 -17.94
N HIS A 69 -9.32 -2.77 -17.04
CA HIS A 69 -8.67 -1.46 -17.22
C HIS A 69 -7.15 -1.60 -17.35
N ARG A 70 -6.65 -2.81 -17.58
CA ARG A 70 -5.22 -3.13 -17.72
C ARG A 70 -4.37 -2.54 -16.60
N LEU A 71 -4.89 -2.55 -15.37
CA LEU A 71 -4.17 -2.04 -14.21
C LEU A 71 -2.95 -2.93 -13.91
N ARG A 72 -1.82 -2.27 -13.60
CA ARG A 72 -0.57 -2.90 -13.18
C ARG A 72 -0.21 -2.39 -11.80
N ILE A 73 -0.13 -3.31 -10.83
CA ILE A 73 0.20 -2.99 -9.44
C ILE A 73 1.68 -3.28 -9.20
N LEU A 74 2.42 -2.25 -8.80
CA LEU A 74 3.87 -2.25 -8.71
C LEU A 74 4.34 -1.89 -7.30
N PRO A 75 4.89 -2.86 -6.54
CA PRO A 75 5.61 -2.58 -5.31
C PRO A 75 7.03 -2.11 -5.62
N VAL A 76 7.51 -1.07 -4.93
CA VAL A 76 8.84 -0.46 -5.22
C VAL A 76 9.87 -0.56 -4.09
N GLY A 77 9.50 -1.14 -2.95
CA GLY A 77 10.43 -1.41 -1.84
C GLY A 77 10.56 -0.28 -0.82
N GLY A 78 9.50 0.50 -0.63
CA GLY A 78 9.37 1.49 0.44
C GLY A 78 9.16 2.94 -0.03
N TYR A 79 8.74 3.78 0.93
CA TYR A 79 8.42 5.20 0.73
C TYR A 79 9.46 6.00 -0.08
N SER A 80 10.75 5.82 0.20
CA SER A 80 11.81 6.59 -0.47
C SER A 80 11.86 6.34 -1.97
N GLU A 81 11.57 5.11 -2.40
CA GLU A 81 11.52 4.74 -3.82
C GLU A 81 10.22 5.23 -4.48
N VAL A 82 9.08 5.20 -3.77
CA VAL A 82 7.83 5.82 -4.25
C VAL A 82 8.02 7.32 -4.46
N LYS A 83 8.60 8.03 -3.49
CA LYS A 83 8.89 9.47 -3.57
C LYS A 83 9.81 9.80 -4.75
N LYS A 84 10.89 9.03 -4.93
CA LYS A 84 11.79 9.20 -6.09
C LYS A 84 11.06 8.99 -7.41
N LEU A 85 10.27 7.92 -7.51
CA LEU A 85 9.50 7.61 -8.73
C LEU A 85 8.51 8.73 -9.06
N TYR A 86 7.76 9.22 -8.08
CA TYR A 86 6.84 10.35 -8.27
C TYR A 86 7.54 11.58 -8.84
N ASN A 87 8.69 11.96 -8.26
CA ASN A 87 9.41 13.16 -8.70
C ASN A 87 9.82 13.08 -10.18
N HIS A 88 10.23 11.91 -10.67
CA HIS A 88 10.57 11.71 -12.07
C HIS A 88 9.32 11.65 -12.96
N LEU A 89 8.29 10.93 -12.52
CA LEU A 89 7.02 10.83 -13.24
C LEU A 89 6.34 12.19 -13.39
N SER A 90 6.32 13.03 -12.35
CA SER A 90 5.70 14.35 -12.41
C SER A 90 6.31 15.24 -13.48
N ILE A 91 7.63 15.17 -13.67
CA ILE A 91 8.33 15.90 -14.73
C ILE A 91 7.94 15.33 -16.10
N ALA A 92 8.05 14.01 -16.28
CA ALA A 92 7.73 13.36 -17.56
C ALA A 92 6.25 13.51 -17.97
N PHE A 93 5.31 13.42 -17.02
CA PHE A 93 3.89 13.63 -17.27
C PHE A 93 3.57 15.05 -17.75
N GLU A 94 4.38 16.04 -17.37
CA GLU A 94 4.23 17.41 -17.88
C GLU A 94 4.69 17.50 -19.33
N ASP A 95 5.87 16.94 -19.63
CA ASP A 95 6.45 16.97 -20.97
C ASP A 95 5.57 16.23 -22.00
N PHE A 96 4.90 15.14 -21.59
CA PHE A 96 4.08 14.30 -22.47
C PHE A 96 2.57 14.43 -22.23
N LYS A 97 2.10 15.48 -21.54
CA LYS A 97 0.71 15.60 -21.06
C LYS A 97 -0.36 15.34 -22.12
N GLN A 98 -0.14 15.75 -23.37
CA GLN A 98 -1.11 15.58 -24.47
C GLN A 98 -1.20 14.14 -24.99
N GLU A 99 -0.17 13.34 -24.74
CA GLU A 99 -0.02 11.97 -25.24
C GLU A 99 -0.36 10.92 -24.17
N MET A 100 -0.42 11.34 -22.90
CA MET A 100 -0.74 10.47 -21.76
C MET A 100 -2.22 10.06 -21.76
N LYS A 101 -2.49 8.78 -22.03
CA LYS A 101 -3.83 8.19 -22.00
C LYS A 101 -4.07 7.34 -20.75
N GLY A 102 -3.03 6.68 -20.25
CA GLY A 102 -3.04 5.90 -19.02
C GLY A 102 -2.96 6.78 -17.78
N LYS A 103 -3.46 6.24 -16.67
CA LYS A 103 -3.49 6.87 -15.36
C LYS A 103 -2.50 6.19 -14.42
N VAL A 104 -1.89 6.96 -13.53
CA VAL A 104 -0.91 6.49 -12.54
C VAL A 104 -1.30 6.99 -11.15
N PHE A 105 -1.41 6.08 -10.20
CA PHE A 105 -1.70 6.36 -8.80
C PHE A 105 -0.57 5.84 -7.94
N LEU A 106 -0.06 6.64 -7.01
CA LEU A 106 0.94 6.24 -6.04
C LEU A 106 0.34 6.31 -4.64
N LEU A 107 0.48 5.22 -3.90
CA LEU A 107 -0.06 5.04 -2.55
C LEU A 107 1.09 4.76 -1.56
N CYS A 108 1.10 5.51 -0.46
CA CYS A 108 2.03 5.31 0.65
C CYS A 108 1.30 5.14 1.98
N ASP A 109 2.00 4.52 2.92
CA ASP A 109 1.66 4.53 4.33
C ASP A 109 1.89 5.95 4.91
N THR A 110 1.31 6.25 6.07
CA THR A 110 1.65 7.44 6.84
C THR A 110 2.68 7.10 7.91
N ASP A 111 3.86 7.69 7.83
CA ASP A 111 4.88 7.72 8.90
C ASP A 111 4.77 9.03 9.70
N SER A 112 5.02 8.95 11.00
CA SER A 112 5.25 10.08 11.89
C SER A 112 6.33 11.07 11.42
N ASN A 113 7.34 10.59 10.66
CA ASN A 113 8.43 11.40 10.14
C ASN A 113 8.30 11.71 8.65
N LEU A 114 7.07 11.68 8.11
CA LEU A 114 6.87 11.91 6.68
C LEU A 114 7.41 13.29 6.29
N ASP A 115 8.53 13.27 5.56
CA ASP A 115 9.14 14.47 5.04
C ASP A 115 8.22 15.07 3.97
N MET A 116 7.41 16.05 4.39
CA MET A 116 6.46 16.79 3.54
C MET A 116 7.16 17.59 2.43
N ASN A 117 8.49 17.65 2.41
CA ASN A 117 9.29 18.30 1.37
C ASN A 117 9.34 17.46 0.07
N THR A 118 8.19 17.16 -0.52
CA THR A 118 8.16 16.68 -1.91
C THR A 118 8.04 17.91 -2.81
N THR A 119 9.16 18.30 -3.41
CA THR A 119 9.35 19.60 -4.08
C THR A 119 8.57 19.77 -5.38
N ASN A 120 8.08 18.68 -5.97
CA ASN A 120 7.39 18.68 -7.26
C ASN A 120 5.92 18.26 -7.16
N LEU A 121 5.30 18.35 -5.97
CA LEU A 121 3.88 18.04 -5.85
C LEU A 121 3.04 19.06 -6.57
N ARG A 122 2.28 18.56 -7.54
CA ARG A 122 1.32 19.34 -8.29
C ARG A 122 -0.09 19.03 -7.81
N GLN A 123 -0.98 20.00 -7.93
CA GLN A 123 -2.39 19.76 -7.62
C GLN A 123 -3.00 18.82 -8.66
N ASP A 124 -3.97 18.00 -8.25
CA ASP A 124 -4.69 17.07 -9.12
C ASP A 124 -5.23 17.72 -10.40
N ALA A 125 -5.71 18.97 -10.33
CA ALA A 125 -6.19 19.70 -11.50
C ALA A 125 -5.10 19.93 -12.57
N GLN A 126 -3.83 19.97 -12.17
CA GLN A 126 -2.70 20.15 -13.08
C GLN A 126 -2.29 18.83 -13.73
N HIS A 127 -2.45 17.69 -13.04
CA HIS A 127 -2.18 16.35 -13.56
C HIS A 127 -3.32 15.37 -13.22
N PRO A 128 -4.43 15.39 -13.99
CA PRO A 128 -5.59 14.55 -13.70
C PRO A 128 -5.30 13.05 -13.82
N ASN A 129 -4.23 12.67 -14.53
CA ASN A 129 -3.81 11.29 -14.74
C ASN A 129 -2.67 10.83 -13.79
N LEU A 130 -2.23 11.67 -12.84
CA LEU A 130 -1.17 11.32 -11.88
C LEU A 130 -1.58 11.74 -10.47
N LYS A 131 -1.89 10.77 -9.61
CA LYS A 131 -2.22 11.01 -8.20
C LYS A 131 -1.15 10.45 -7.27
N TYR A 132 -0.88 11.16 -6.18
CA TYR A 132 -0.03 10.68 -5.08
C TYR A 132 -0.71 10.92 -3.74
N ARG A 133 -1.00 9.83 -3.02
CA ARG A 133 -1.78 9.81 -1.79
C ARG A 133 -1.10 9.03 -0.68
N ARG A 134 -1.44 9.38 0.57
CA ARG A 134 -1.18 8.56 1.77
C ARG A 134 -2.48 8.14 2.43
N LEU A 135 -2.44 6.98 3.07
CA LEU A 135 -3.51 6.49 3.93
C LEU A 135 -3.49 7.21 5.26
N ILE A 136 -4.66 7.62 5.75
CA ILE A 136 -4.83 8.07 7.13
C ILE A 136 -6.04 7.39 7.76
N VAL A 137 -5.97 7.18 9.06
CA VAL A 137 -7.13 6.84 9.89
C VAL A 137 -7.61 8.11 10.56
N ASN A 138 -8.84 8.50 10.28
CA ASN A 138 -9.50 9.64 10.91
C ASN A 138 -10.28 9.15 12.13
N GLU A 139 -9.75 9.41 13.33
CA GLU A 139 -10.35 8.99 14.60
C GLU A 139 -11.65 9.75 14.91
N GLU A 140 -11.86 10.96 14.34
CA GLU A 140 -13.08 11.75 14.58
C GLU A 140 -14.27 11.23 13.76
N THR A 141 -14.02 10.81 12.52
CA THR A 141 -15.04 10.28 11.60
C THR A 141 -15.11 8.75 11.60
N GLU A 142 -14.23 8.09 12.35
CA GLU A 142 -14.06 6.63 12.41
C GLU A 142 -13.94 6.00 11.01
N ASN A 143 -13.17 6.65 10.13
CA ASN A 143 -13.04 6.25 8.73
C ASN A 143 -11.57 6.28 8.26
N ALA A 144 -11.30 5.65 7.12
CA ALA A 144 -10.03 5.75 6.43
C ALA A 144 -10.15 6.65 5.22
N GLU A 145 -9.15 7.51 5.02
CA GLU A 145 -9.15 8.52 3.97
C GLU A 145 -7.84 8.50 3.18
N LEU A 146 -7.94 8.83 1.90
CA LEU A 146 -6.78 9.10 1.03
C LEU A 146 -6.56 10.59 0.94
N VAL A 147 -5.45 11.05 1.51
CA VAL A 147 -5.08 12.47 1.47
C VAL A 147 -3.85 12.69 0.61
N MET A 148 -3.72 13.88 0.03
CA MET A 148 -2.48 14.25 -0.66
C MET A 148 -1.28 14.05 0.26
N ILE A 149 -0.16 13.58 -0.29
CA ILE A 149 1.01 13.21 0.50
C ILE A 149 1.57 14.37 1.35
N ASN A 150 1.40 15.62 0.91
CA ASN A 150 1.78 16.84 1.65
C ASN A 150 0.62 17.51 2.40
N SER A 151 -0.51 16.82 2.56
CA SER A 151 -1.62 17.35 3.34
C SER A 151 -1.17 17.62 4.77
N SER A 152 -1.50 18.82 5.27
CA SER A 152 -1.24 19.25 6.65
C SER A 152 -2.16 18.61 7.68
N ILE A 153 -3.05 17.70 7.26
CA ILE A 153 -3.90 16.93 8.17
C ILE A 153 -2.99 16.15 9.13
N ALA A 154 -3.09 16.50 10.41
CA ALA A 154 -2.44 15.79 11.48
C ALA A 154 -3.08 14.40 11.57
N ALA A 155 -2.28 13.36 11.36
CA ALA A 155 -2.73 11.99 11.44
C ALA A 155 -1.66 11.14 12.11
N ASN A 156 -2.10 10.15 12.88
CA ASN A 156 -1.21 9.16 13.44
C ASN A 156 -0.57 8.33 12.32
N SER A 157 0.60 7.76 12.61
CA SER A 157 1.22 6.82 11.68
C SER A 157 0.27 5.65 11.44
N SER A 158 0.04 5.34 10.16
CA SER A 158 -0.86 4.29 9.71
C SER A 158 -0.22 3.52 8.57
N VAL A 159 -0.40 2.21 8.59
CA VAL A 159 -0.04 1.28 7.49
C VAL A 159 -1.31 0.78 6.81
N LEU A 160 -1.20 0.10 5.68
CA LEU A 160 -2.37 -0.47 5.02
C LEU A 160 -3.19 -1.39 5.95
N GLU A 161 -2.55 -2.19 6.81
CA GLU A 161 -3.26 -3.05 7.76
C GLU A 161 -4.10 -2.30 8.80
N ASP A 162 -3.91 -0.99 8.98
CA ASP A 162 -4.66 -0.13 9.91
C ASP A 162 -5.99 0.38 9.30
N VAL A 163 -6.15 0.30 7.98
CA VAL A 163 -7.33 0.79 7.23
C VAL A 163 -8.15 -0.34 6.60
N LEU A 164 -7.87 -1.59 6.97
CA LEU A 164 -8.66 -2.74 6.57
C LEU A 164 -10.02 -2.75 7.29
N ASN A 165 -10.96 -3.55 6.81
CA ASN A 165 -12.23 -3.75 7.50
C ASN A 165 -11.98 -4.52 8.80
N ALA A 166 -12.41 -3.93 9.93
CA ALA A 166 -12.21 -4.43 11.27
C ALA A 166 -12.76 -5.84 11.50
N GLU A 167 -13.94 -6.15 10.96
CA GLU A 167 -14.58 -7.45 11.14
C GLU A 167 -13.73 -8.56 10.51
N THR A 168 -13.31 -8.37 9.26
CA THR A 168 -12.42 -9.32 8.57
C THR A 168 -11.06 -9.38 9.25
N PHE A 169 -10.52 -8.24 9.69
CA PHE A 169 -9.23 -8.17 10.38
C PHE A 169 -9.22 -9.00 11.67
N LEU A 170 -10.24 -8.87 12.51
CA LEU A 170 -10.38 -9.63 13.76
C LEU A 170 -10.56 -11.13 13.48
N LYS A 171 -11.43 -11.50 12.54
CA LYS A 171 -11.63 -12.89 12.11
C LYS A 171 -10.30 -13.56 11.69
N VAL A 172 -9.45 -12.83 10.96
CA VAL A 172 -8.15 -13.35 10.53
C VAL A 172 -7.18 -13.50 11.70
N LEU A 173 -7.14 -12.53 12.63
CA LEU A 173 -6.31 -12.67 13.84
C LEU A 173 -6.72 -13.88 14.67
N GLU A 174 -8.03 -14.12 14.84
CA GLU A 174 -8.58 -15.31 15.52
C GLU A 174 -8.12 -16.61 14.85
N GLN A 175 -8.22 -16.69 13.53
CA GLN A 175 -7.76 -17.87 12.77
C GLN A 175 -6.25 -18.13 12.91
N MET A 176 -5.47 -17.09 13.24
CA MET A 176 -4.01 -17.18 13.37
C MET A 176 -3.54 -17.43 14.81
N GLU A 177 -4.46 -17.48 15.80
CA GLU A 177 -4.13 -17.70 17.22
C GLU A 177 -3.45 -19.03 17.48
N ASP A 178 -3.90 -20.12 16.83
CA ASP A 178 -3.36 -21.47 17.05
C ASP A 178 -1.84 -21.56 16.82
N GLY A 179 -1.31 -20.72 15.92
CA GLY A 179 0.12 -20.61 15.64
C GLY A 179 0.82 -19.44 16.34
N ASN A 180 0.08 -18.54 16.96
CA ASN A 180 0.57 -17.28 17.53
C ASN A 180 -0.13 -16.98 18.87
N PRO A 181 0.25 -17.67 19.96
CA PRO A 181 -0.43 -17.54 21.26
C PRO A 181 -0.42 -16.14 21.85
N GLU A 182 0.50 -15.26 21.41
CA GLU A 182 0.49 -13.87 21.86
C GLU A 182 -0.72 -13.06 21.35
N LEU A 183 -1.43 -13.54 20.33
CA LEU A 183 -2.66 -12.90 19.82
C LEU A 183 -3.83 -13.05 20.79
N THR A 184 -3.90 -14.14 21.56
CA THR A 184 -5.01 -14.42 22.48
C THR A 184 -5.24 -13.30 23.48
N GLU A 185 -4.18 -12.73 24.05
CA GLU A 185 -4.31 -11.57 24.93
C GLU A 185 -4.72 -10.31 24.17
N LEU A 186 -4.29 -10.15 22.91
CA LEU A 186 -4.51 -8.92 22.13
C LEU A 186 -5.95 -8.81 21.60
N ILE A 187 -6.59 -9.94 21.24
CA ILE A 187 -7.93 -9.96 20.64
C ILE A 187 -9.03 -10.37 21.61
N ASP A 188 -8.76 -10.31 22.91
CA ASP A 188 -9.73 -10.51 23.97
C ASP A 188 -11.01 -9.67 23.75
N GLU A 189 -12.18 -10.28 23.97
CA GLU A 189 -13.48 -9.67 23.71
C GLU A 189 -13.66 -8.33 24.45
N HIS A 190 -13.12 -8.19 25.66
CA HIS A 190 -13.20 -6.95 26.44
C HIS A 190 -12.39 -5.79 25.84
N LYS A 191 -11.47 -6.08 24.91
CA LYS A 191 -10.67 -5.07 24.21
C LYS A 191 -11.29 -4.66 22.89
N ARG A 192 -12.30 -5.38 22.39
CA ARG A 192 -12.94 -5.08 21.11
C ARG A 192 -13.84 -3.87 21.23
N VAL A 193 -13.84 -3.06 20.18
CA VAL A 193 -14.85 -2.02 19.99
C VAL A 193 -16.07 -2.68 19.34
N GLU A 194 -17.26 -2.35 19.82
CA GLU A 194 -18.51 -2.81 19.21
C GLU A 194 -18.67 -2.13 17.85
N VAL A 195 -18.67 -2.92 16.78
CA VAL A 195 -18.81 -2.45 15.40
C VAL A 195 -20.15 -2.93 14.87
N THR A 196 -20.83 -2.09 14.08
CA THR A 196 -22.05 -2.50 13.38
C THR A 196 -21.69 -3.56 12.33
N GLU A 197 -22.34 -4.71 12.38
CA GLU A 197 -22.13 -5.80 11.41
C GLU A 197 -22.30 -5.31 9.97
N ASN A 198 -21.47 -5.84 9.05
CA ASN A 198 -21.50 -5.48 7.63
C ASN A 198 -21.34 -3.98 7.36
N THR A 199 -20.64 -3.26 8.24
CA THR A 199 -20.28 -1.86 8.05
C THR A 199 -18.78 -1.73 8.09
N TYR A 200 -18.23 -0.91 7.20
CA TYR A 200 -16.82 -0.59 7.23
C TYR A 200 -16.44 0.13 8.52
N TYR A 201 -15.39 -0.36 9.17
CA TYR A 201 -14.76 0.27 10.32
C TYR A 201 -13.24 0.01 10.22
N PRO A 202 -12.38 1.03 10.37
CA PRO A 202 -10.93 0.85 10.27
C PRO A 202 -10.38 -0.11 11.34
N SER A 203 -9.59 -1.09 10.92
CA SER A 203 -8.95 -2.08 11.79
C SER A 203 -8.08 -1.46 12.88
N ALA A 204 -7.45 -0.31 12.67
CA ALA A 204 -6.68 0.36 13.73
C ALA A 204 -7.53 0.79 14.93
N LEU A 205 -8.83 0.99 14.73
CA LEU A 205 -9.76 1.46 15.77
C LEU A 205 -10.53 0.32 16.44
N CYS A 206 -10.39 -0.92 15.97
CA CYS A 206 -11.22 -2.04 16.42
C CYS A 206 -10.78 -2.65 17.76
N LEU A 207 -9.58 -2.32 18.25
CA LEU A 207 -9.03 -2.82 19.52
C LEU A 207 -8.53 -1.68 20.42
N ARG A 208 -8.96 -1.72 21.69
CA ARG A 208 -8.53 -0.82 22.77
C ARG A 208 -7.23 -1.30 23.40
N LEU A 209 -6.15 -1.24 22.62
CA LEU A 209 -4.82 -1.69 23.04
C LEU A 209 -4.04 -0.59 23.76
N SER A 210 -3.39 -0.95 24.86
CA SER A 210 -2.35 -0.14 25.51
C SER A 210 -1.11 0.00 24.62
N ILE A 211 -0.21 0.94 24.94
CA ILE A 211 1.03 1.17 24.17
C ILE A 211 1.89 -0.10 24.03
N PRO A 212 2.12 -0.90 25.10
CA PRO A 212 2.83 -2.17 24.97
C PRO A 212 2.14 -3.17 24.04
N GLU A 213 0.81 -3.26 24.10
CA GLU A 213 0.04 -4.19 23.26
C GLU A 213 0.06 -3.79 21.79
N LYS A 214 -0.08 -2.49 21.48
CA LYS A 214 0.12 -1.96 20.13
C LYS A 214 1.51 -2.32 19.59
N ARG A 215 2.54 -2.30 20.44
CA ARG A 215 3.90 -2.72 20.05
C ARG A 215 3.98 -4.21 19.77
N ARG A 216 3.37 -5.05 20.61
CA ARG A 216 3.31 -6.50 20.41
C ARG A 216 2.59 -6.86 19.11
N LEU A 217 1.48 -6.20 18.80
CA LEU A 217 0.77 -6.41 17.53
C LEU A 217 1.66 -6.02 16.33
N LYS A 218 2.40 -4.91 16.41
CA LYS A 218 3.38 -4.54 15.38
C LYS A 218 4.54 -5.54 15.27
N GLU A 219 4.99 -6.12 16.38
CA GLU A 219 6.03 -7.15 16.40
C GLU A 219 5.54 -8.46 15.79
N PHE A 220 4.27 -8.85 16.01
CA PHE A 220 3.62 -9.98 15.35
C PHE A 220 3.74 -9.86 13.83
N PHE A 221 3.34 -8.73 13.25
CA PHE A 221 3.46 -8.49 11.81
C PHE A 221 4.91 -8.52 11.28
N ARG A 222 5.89 -8.17 12.12
CA ARG A 222 7.33 -8.17 11.76
C ARG A 222 8.01 -9.54 11.92
N LYS A 223 7.34 -10.54 12.50
CA LYS A 223 7.90 -11.89 12.67
C LYS A 223 8.38 -12.46 11.32
N ASN A 224 9.42 -13.32 11.42
CA ASN A 224 9.96 -14.06 10.27
C ASN A 224 10.32 -13.15 9.09
N GLU A 225 11.03 -12.04 9.36
CA GLU A 225 11.44 -11.06 8.34
C GLU A 225 10.25 -10.46 7.57
N ASN A 226 9.17 -10.12 8.28
CA ASN A 226 7.89 -9.65 7.73
C ASN A 226 7.09 -10.70 6.94
N HIS A 227 7.45 -11.99 7.00
CA HIS A 227 6.64 -13.04 6.38
C HIS A 227 5.21 -13.06 6.95
N MET A 228 5.04 -12.71 8.23
CA MET A 228 3.74 -12.70 8.89
C MET A 228 2.76 -11.67 8.27
N LYS A 229 3.25 -10.52 7.80
CA LYS A 229 2.43 -9.58 7.02
C LYS A 229 1.87 -10.22 5.75
N VAL A 230 2.69 -10.98 5.04
CA VAL A 230 2.29 -11.65 3.79
C VAL A 230 1.27 -12.75 4.08
N GLU A 231 1.50 -13.54 5.13
CA GLU A 231 0.56 -14.59 5.54
C GLU A 231 -0.79 -14.01 5.97
N PHE A 232 -0.77 -12.97 6.79
CA PHE A 232 -1.98 -12.24 7.17
C PHE A 232 -2.71 -11.69 5.94
N ALA A 233 -2.01 -11.06 4.99
CA ALA A 233 -2.61 -10.55 3.77
C ALA A 233 -3.32 -11.64 2.94
N ILE A 234 -2.69 -12.81 2.82
CA ILE A 234 -3.27 -13.96 2.12
C ILE A 234 -4.51 -14.51 2.83
N ASN A 235 -4.49 -14.60 4.16
CA ASN A 235 -5.66 -15.05 4.93
C ASN A 235 -6.79 -14.03 4.90
N TYR A 236 -6.46 -12.74 4.91
CA TYR A 236 -7.42 -11.65 4.81
C TYR A 236 -8.19 -11.70 3.49
N ILE A 237 -7.51 -11.76 2.34
CA ILE A 237 -8.19 -11.80 1.04
C ILE A 237 -9.04 -13.06 0.82
N LYS A 238 -8.78 -14.14 1.57
CA LYS A 238 -9.61 -15.35 1.56
C LYS A 238 -10.84 -15.24 2.47
N THR A 239 -10.78 -14.37 3.47
CA THR A 239 -11.82 -14.21 4.50
C THR A 239 -12.76 -13.05 4.19
N VAL A 240 -12.35 -12.10 3.34
CA VAL A 240 -13.17 -10.93 3.00
C VAL A 240 -14.41 -11.35 2.20
N ASP A 241 -15.59 -11.11 2.78
CA ASP A 241 -16.87 -11.46 2.16
C ASP A 241 -17.35 -10.37 1.17
N ASN A 242 -17.22 -9.08 1.53
CA ASN A 242 -17.61 -7.96 0.68
C ASN A 242 -16.45 -6.96 0.46
N LYS A 243 -15.86 -7.02 -0.74
CA LYS A 243 -14.76 -6.12 -1.14
C LYS A 243 -15.22 -4.70 -1.49
N ALA A 244 -16.50 -4.50 -1.79
CA ALA A 244 -17.04 -3.20 -2.23
C ALA A 244 -17.23 -2.20 -1.07
N GLU A 245 -17.12 -2.66 0.17
CA GLU A 245 -17.39 -1.85 1.36
C GLU A 245 -16.19 -1.05 1.86
N ILE A 246 -14.99 -1.19 1.29
CA ILE A 246 -13.80 -0.45 1.74
C ILE A 246 -13.75 0.93 1.05
N PRO A 247 -14.08 2.05 1.73
CA PRO A 247 -14.36 3.32 1.06
C PRO A 247 -13.14 3.89 0.32
N TRP A 248 -11.95 3.80 0.91
CA TRP A 248 -10.72 4.29 0.29
C TRP A 248 -10.33 3.51 -0.97
N ILE A 249 -10.70 2.23 -1.07
CA ILE A 249 -10.50 1.43 -2.29
C ILE A 249 -11.43 1.93 -3.40
N ASN A 250 -12.65 2.34 -3.06
CA ASN A 250 -13.60 2.87 -4.03
C ASN A 250 -13.07 4.16 -4.67
N GLU A 251 -12.41 5.04 -3.92
CA GLU A 251 -11.77 6.23 -4.50
C GLU A 251 -10.66 5.88 -5.51
N ILE A 252 -9.85 4.84 -5.22
CA ILE A 252 -8.84 4.36 -6.18
C ILE A 252 -9.53 3.77 -7.42
N ARG A 253 -10.64 3.06 -7.24
CA ARG A 253 -11.40 2.48 -8.34
C ARG A 253 -11.95 3.56 -9.26
N ASP A 254 -12.60 4.57 -8.70
CA ASP A 254 -13.17 5.70 -9.44
C ASP A 254 -12.11 6.48 -10.20
N PHE A 255 -10.87 6.55 -9.68
CA PHE A 255 -9.78 7.17 -10.40
C PHE A 255 -9.43 6.44 -11.70
N PHE A 256 -9.49 5.10 -11.74
CA PHE A 256 -9.05 4.32 -12.89
C PHE A 256 -10.14 4.03 -13.93
N GLN A 257 -11.41 4.14 -13.56
CA GLN A 257 -12.57 4.11 -14.47
C GLN A 257 -12.62 5.38 -15.33
#